data_AF-A0A7X5IUH7-F1
#
_entry.id   AF-A0A7X5IUH7-F1
#
_cell.length_a   1.000
_cell.length_b   1.000
_cell.length_c   1.000
_cell.angle_alpha   90.00
_cell.angle_beta   90.00
_cell.angle_gamma   90.00
#
_symmetry.space_group_name_H-M   'P 1'
#
loop_
_entity.id
_entity.type
_entity.pdbx_description
1 polymer ?
#
loop_
_entity_poly.entity_id
_entity_poly.type
_entity_poly.pdbx_seq_one_letter_code
_entity_poly.pdbx_strand_id
1 'polypeptide(L)'
;MPQMNKGGKFIFGKSLIRDDLTIYLPTQALTEYNATAEGKVYLFTGSKVTGGFCVTRKGLLEPSKLGHILTDNPALQNYQTAEGEFIKYKGRSYCWVNISENGVIQLNQQILDFLNLKIGIELLSIRSSDIAFTMGATGPLLERAANYEGEIPLY
;
A
#
# COMPACT_ATOMS: atom_id res chain seq x y z
N MET A 1 13.45 0.96 13.72
CA MET A 1 12.35 1.63 13.00
C MET A 1 12.09 2.98 13.62
N PRO A 2 12.07 4.06 12.84
CA PRO A 2 11.65 5.35 13.35
C PRO A 2 10.16 5.31 13.77
N GLN A 3 9.89 5.79 14.98
CA GLN A 3 8.55 6.15 15.44
C GLN A 3 8.49 7.67 15.46
N MET A 4 7.49 8.25 14.79
CA MET A 4 7.36 9.71 14.66
C MET A 4 7.01 10.41 15.98
N ASN A 5 6.44 9.67 16.94
CA ASN A 5 6.13 10.10 18.31
C ASN A 5 6.25 8.88 19.25
N LYS A 6 6.41 9.09 20.57
CA LYS A 6 6.34 8.00 21.56
C LYS A 6 4.94 7.37 21.53
N GLY A 7 4.84 6.11 21.08
CA GLY A 7 3.56 5.43 20.84
C GLY A 7 2.86 5.80 19.52
N GLY A 8 3.57 6.49 18.62
CA GLY A 8 3.09 6.86 17.29
C GLY A 8 3.12 5.70 16.29
N LYS A 9 2.62 5.97 15.07
CA LYS A 9 2.69 4.99 13.97
C LYS A 9 4.14 4.69 13.59
N PHE A 10 4.41 3.42 13.33
CA PHE A 10 5.72 2.95 12.89
C PHE A 10 5.90 3.18 11.39
N ILE A 11 7.08 3.65 11.00
CA ILE A 11 7.44 3.88 9.60
C ILE A 11 8.45 2.81 9.17
N PHE A 12 8.14 2.09 8.09
CA PHE A 12 9.03 1.09 7.49
C PHE A 12 10.11 1.71 6.60
N GLY A 13 9.78 2.83 5.96
CA GLY A 13 10.63 3.52 5.01
C GLY A 13 9.81 4.39 4.07
N LYS A 14 10.42 4.81 2.97
CA LYS A 14 9.76 5.48 1.85
C LYS A 14 9.93 4.65 0.58
N SER A 15 8.99 4.74 -0.35
CA SER A 15 9.11 4.13 -1.67
C SER A 15 8.94 5.19 -2.75
N LEU A 16 9.89 5.27 -3.67
CA LEU A 16 9.81 6.18 -4.82
C LEU A 16 8.94 5.57 -5.92
N ILE A 17 7.98 6.35 -6.45
CA ILE A 17 7.33 6.01 -7.73
C ILE A 17 8.31 6.35 -8.86
N ARG A 18 8.91 5.32 -9.47
CA ARG A 18 9.93 5.46 -10.50
C ARG A 18 9.34 5.79 -11.87
N ASP A 19 10.21 6.18 -12.80
CA ASP A 19 9.85 6.55 -14.18
C ASP A 19 9.21 5.40 -14.96
N ASP A 20 9.55 4.16 -14.61
CA ASP A 20 8.97 2.94 -15.16
C ASP A 20 7.69 2.49 -14.44
N LEU A 21 7.12 3.35 -13.58
CA LEU A 21 5.93 3.10 -12.75
C LEU A 21 6.12 1.99 -11.70
N THR A 22 7.35 1.59 -11.40
CA THR A 22 7.60 0.64 -10.31
C THR A 22 7.69 1.33 -8.95
N ILE A 23 7.32 0.58 -7.90
CA ILE A 23 7.64 0.90 -6.52
C ILE A 23 8.27 -0.31 -5.84
N TYR A 24 9.19 -0.04 -4.93
CA TYR A 24 9.88 -1.07 -4.16
C TYR A 24 9.40 -0.97 -2.73
N LEU A 25 8.78 -2.03 -2.23
CA LEU A 25 8.27 -2.05 -0.87
C LEU A 25 9.42 -2.26 0.13
N PRO A 26 9.41 -1.57 1.28
CA PRO A 26 10.44 -1.77 2.30
C PRO A 26 10.53 -3.23 2.74
N THR A 27 11.74 -3.77 2.82
CA THR A 27 11.97 -5.19 3.16
C THR A 27 11.28 -5.60 4.46
N GLN A 28 11.26 -4.71 5.46
CA GLN A 28 10.59 -5.00 6.72
C GLN A 28 9.06 -5.13 6.59
N ALA A 29 8.42 -4.32 5.73
CA ALA A 29 6.99 -4.47 5.44
C ALA A 29 6.72 -5.79 4.72
N LEU A 30 7.60 -6.19 3.79
CA LEU A 30 7.49 -7.48 3.11
C LEU A 30 7.55 -8.65 4.10
N THR A 31 8.53 -8.64 5.01
CA THR A 31 8.69 -9.67 6.04
C THR A 31 7.50 -9.69 7.00
N GLU A 32 7.09 -8.52 7.50
CA GLU A 32 6.05 -8.45 8.53
C GLU A 32 4.68 -8.94 8.02
N TYR A 33 4.31 -8.56 6.79
CA TYR A 33 3.02 -8.95 6.20
C TYR A 33 3.11 -10.21 5.33
N ASN A 34 4.31 -10.79 5.18
CA ASN A 34 4.60 -11.87 4.24
C ASN A 34 4.04 -11.58 2.84
N ALA A 35 4.25 -10.34 2.36
CA ALA A 35 3.46 -9.75 1.27
C ALA A 35 3.65 -10.44 -0.09
N THR A 36 4.80 -11.07 -0.32
CA THR A 36 5.15 -11.72 -1.58
C THR A 36 4.69 -13.18 -1.67
N ALA A 37 4.19 -13.77 -0.57
CA ALA A 37 3.89 -15.19 -0.47
C ALA A 37 2.87 -15.72 -1.49
N GLU A 38 2.01 -14.85 -2.01
CA GLU A 38 0.94 -15.20 -2.95
C GLU A 38 1.20 -14.68 -4.38
N GLY A 39 2.31 -13.96 -4.59
CA GLY A 39 2.63 -13.28 -5.85
C GLY A 39 1.65 -12.16 -6.25
N LYS A 40 0.63 -11.89 -5.43
CA LYS A 40 -0.39 -10.86 -5.62
C LYS A 40 -0.70 -10.15 -4.32
N VAL A 41 -1.00 -8.87 -4.43
CA VAL A 41 -1.49 -8.04 -3.33
C VAL A 41 -2.75 -7.30 -3.74
N TYR A 42 -3.58 -6.97 -2.76
CA TYR A 42 -4.68 -6.04 -2.92
C TYR A 42 -4.23 -4.64 -2.54
N LEU A 43 -4.60 -3.67 -3.37
CA LEU A 43 -4.47 -2.26 -3.06
C LEU A 43 -5.86 -1.72 -2.72
N PHE A 44 -5.95 -0.89 -1.69
CA PHE A 44 -7.18 -0.15 -1.43
C PHE A 44 -6.92 1.27 -0.97
N THR A 45 -7.82 2.18 -1.31
CA THR A 45 -7.65 3.61 -1.05
C THR A 45 -7.31 3.89 0.42
N GLY A 46 -6.26 4.67 0.64
CA GLY A 46 -5.90 5.18 1.96
C GLY A 46 -6.95 6.13 2.53
N SER A 47 -6.73 6.62 3.75
CA SER A 47 -7.61 7.65 4.32
C SER A 47 -7.52 8.95 3.52
N LYS A 48 -8.57 9.79 3.56
CA LYS A 48 -8.55 11.12 2.92
C LYS A 48 -7.39 12.00 3.39
N VAL A 49 -6.94 11.83 4.64
CA VAL A 49 -5.87 12.63 5.23
C VAL A 49 -4.49 12.16 4.74
N THR A 50 -4.27 10.84 4.67
CA THR A 50 -2.98 10.25 4.31
C THR A 50 -2.79 10.09 2.80
N GLY A 51 -3.88 10.06 2.03
CA GLY A 51 -3.84 9.76 0.61
C GLY A 51 -3.28 8.36 0.33
N GLY A 52 -2.88 8.15 -0.92
CA GLY A 52 -2.23 6.91 -1.37
C GLY A 52 -3.12 5.67 -1.19
N PHE A 53 -2.50 4.55 -0.84
CA PHE A 53 -3.16 3.25 -0.78
C PHE A 53 -2.59 2.36 0.33
N CYS A 54 -3.40 1.42 0.79
CA CYS A 54 -2.96 0.33 1.65
C CYS A 54 -2.65 -0.91 0.83
N VAL A 55 -1.74 -1.73 1.34
CA VAL A 55 -1.31 -3.01 0.75
C VAL A 55 -1.63 -4.14 1.71
N THR A 56 -2.22 -5.22 1.18
CA THR A 56 -2.48 -6.47 1.90
C THR A 56 -2.44 -7.64 0.91
N ARG A 57 -2.48 -8.89 1.40
CA ARG A 57 -2.58 -10.11 0.58
C ARG A 57 -3.85 -10.88 0.94
N LYS A 58 -4.27 -11.83 0.11
CA LYS A 58 -5.55 -12.55 0.30
C LYS A 58 -5.59 -13.26 1.64
N GLY A 59 -4.52 -13.97 2.01
CA GLY A 59 -4.47 -14.72 3.28
C GLY A 59 -4.47 -13.85 4.53
N LEU A 60 -4.30 -12.52 4.43
CA LEU A 60 -4.56 -11.58 5.52
C LEU A 60 -5.93 -10.92 5.41
N LEU A 61 -6.37 -10.59 4.19
CA LEU A 61 -7.62 -9.89 3.96
C LEU A 61 -8.86 -10.77 4.15
N GLU A 62 -8.86 -11.98 3.57
CA GLU A 62 -10.00 -12.91 3.55
C GLU A 62 -10.46 -13.35 4.94
N PRO A 63 -9.60 -13.76 5.89
CA PRO A 63 -10.03 -14.12 7.24
C PRO A 63 -10.30 -12.90 8.15
N SER A 64 -10.04 -11.68 7.67
CA SER A 64 -10.20 -10.48 8.49
C SER A 64 -11.65 -10.00 8.57
N LYS A 65 -11.92 -9.03 9.45
CA LYS A 65 -13.20 -8.31 9.50
C LYS A 65 -13.54 -7.58 8.19
N LEU A 66 -12.57 -7.32 7.33
CA LEU A 66 -12.78 -6.73 6.01
C LEU A 66 -13.00 -7.77 4.92
N GLY A 67 -12.87 -9.07 5.21
CA GLY A 67 -12.93 -10.17 4.23
C GLY A 67 -14.22 -10.23 3.42
N HIS A 68 -15.31 -9.67 3.94
CA HIS A 68 -16.59 -9.52 3.22
C HIS A 68 -16.45 -8.81 1.86
N ILE A 69 -15.45 -7.94 1.67
CA ILE A 69 -15.15 -7.37 0.35
C ILE A 69 -14.94 -8.47 -0.70
N LEU A 70 -14.23 -9.53 -0.34
CA LEU A 70 -13.91 -10.62 -1.26
C LEU A 70 -15.15 -11.49 -1.49
N THR A 71 -15.85 -11.88 -0.42
CA THR A 71 -17.07 -12.68 -0.52
C THR A 71 -18.17 -11.99 -1.34
N ASP A 72 -18.34 -10.68 -1.16
CA ASP A 72 -19.34 -9.89 -1.88
C ASP A 72 -18.90 -9.54 -3.32
N ASN A 73 -17.62 -9.71 -3.65
CA ASN A 73 -17.05 -9.42 -4.98
C ASN A 73 -16.21 -10.62 -5.49
N PRO A 74 -16.84 -11.73 -5.92
CA PRO A 74 -16.13 -12.93 -6.34
C PRO A 74 -15.13 -12.71 -7.47
N ALA A 75 -15.40 -11.76 -8.37
CA ALA A 75 -14.48 -11.39 -9.44
C ALA A 75 -13.16 -10.80 -8.88
N LEU A 76 -13.23 -9.97 -7.83
CA LEU A 76 -12.04 -9.45 -7.16
C LEU A 76 -11.34 -10.57 -6.38
N GLN A 77 -12.09 -11.39 -5.64
CA GLN A 77 -11.55 -12.51 -4.84
C GLN A 77 -10.77 -13.53 -5.67
N ASN A 78 -11.21 -13.75 -6.91
CA ASN A 78 -10.64 -14.73 -7.83
C ASN A 78 -9.71 -14.09 -8.86
N TYR A 79 -9.33 -12.82 -8.69
CA TYR A 79 -8.44 -12.08 -9.60
C TYR A 79 -8.92 -12.03 -11.06
N GLN A 80 -10.23 -11.94 -11.25
CA GLN A 80 -10.89 -11.89 -12.57
C GLN A 80 -11.15 -10.46 -13.06
N THR A 81 -11.09 -9.45 -12.19
CA THR A 81 -11.04 -8.04 -12.62
C THR A 81 -9.70 -7.76 -13.31
N ALA A 82 -9.62 -6.72 -14.13
CA ALA A 82 -8.33 -6.34 -14.71
C ALA A 82 -7.34 -5.91 -13.62
N GLU A 83 -6.06 -6.20 -13.84
CA GLU A 83 -5.01 -5.82 -12.89
C GLU A 83 -4.95 -4.30 -12.72
N GLY A 84 -4.96 -3.84 -11.47
CA GLY A 84 -4.98 -2.42 -11.13
C GLY A 84 -6.33 -1.72 -11.32
N GLU A 85 -7.36 -2.42 -11.78
CA GLU A 85 -8.71 -1.85 -11.95
C GLU A 85 -9.42 -1.73 -10.59
N PHE A 86 -9.73 -0.49 -10.19
CA PHE A 86 -10.41 -0.22 -8.93
C PHE A 86 -11.91 -0.46 -9.01
N ILE A 87 -12.42 -1.35 -8.15
CA ILE A 87 -13.85 -1.49 -7.87
C ILE A 87 -14.22 -0.74 -6.59
N LYS A 88 -15.43 -0.17 -6.53
CA LYS A 88 -15.92 0.57 -5.36
C LYS A 88 -16.73 -0.35 -4.45
N TYR A 89 -16.44 -0.32 -3.15
CA TYR A 89 -17.20 -1.05 -2.13
C TYR A 89 -17.22 -0.29 -0.81
N LYS A 90 -18.43 -0.04 -0.29
CA LYS A 90 -18.69 0.60 1.02
C LYS A 90 -17.79 1.82 1.31
N GLY A 91 -17.64 2.71 0.31
CA GLY A 91 -16.92 3.97 0.46
C GLY A 91 -15.40 3.89 0.30
N ARG A 92 -14.85 2.71 -0.02
CA ARG A 92 -13.45 2.52 -0.44
C ARG A 92 -13.39 1.92 -1.82
N SER A 93 -12.22 2.01 -2.45
CA SER A 93 -11.96 1.30 -3.71
C SER A 93 -10.83 0.30 -3.55
N TYR A 94 -10.96 -0.84 -4.22
CA TYR A 94 -10.07 -1.99 -4.12
C TYR A 94 -9.67 -2.45 -5.52
N CYS A 95 -8.41 -2.83 -5.70
CA CYS A 95 -7.93 -3.56 -6.87
C CYS A 95 -6.91 -4.60 -6.42
N TRP A 96 -6.42 -5.40 -7.37
CA TRP A 96 -5.30 -6.32 -7.15
C TRP A 96 -4.18 -6.01 -8.14
N VAL A 97 -2.94 -6.31 -7.74
CA VAL A 97 -1.75 -6.21 -8.59
C VAL A 97 -0.81 -7.37 -8.30
N ASN A 98 0.02 -7.75 -9.27
CA ASN A 98 1.13 -8.66 -9.07
C ASN A 98 2.24 -7.99 -8.27
N ILE A 99 2.97 -8.79 -7.50
CA ILE A 99 4.15 -8.38 -6.74
C ILE A 99 5.28 -9.38 -7.02
N SER A 100 6.48 -8.88 -7.29
CA SER A 100 7.65 -9.74 -7.49
C SER A 100 8.11 -10.38 -6.16
N GLU A 101 8.94 -11.41 -6.24
CA GLU A 101 9.56 -12.04 -5.06
C GLU A 101 10.38 -11.05 -4.22
N ASN A 102 10.93 -10.01 -4.87
CA ASN A 102 11.70 -8.94 -4.24
C ASN A 102 10.82 -7.77 -3.76
N GLY A 103 9.50 -7.90 -3.83
CA GLY A 103 8.56 -6.88 -3.35
C GLY A 103 8.42 -5.65 -4.24
N VAL A 104 8.67 -5.81 -5.54
CA VAL A 104 8.44 -4.77 -6.54
C VAL A 104 7.00 -4.88 -7.06
N ILE A 105 6.29 -3.76 -7.08
CA ILE A 105 4.96 -3.65 -7.70
C ILE A 105 5.10 -2.78 -8.94
N GLN A 106 4.60 -3.29 -10.06
CA GLN A 106 4.40 -2.51 -11.28
C GLN A 106 3.06 -1.78 -11.17
N LEU A 107 3.08 -0.47 -10.94
CA LEU A 107 1.88 0.34 -11.05
C LEU A 107 1.57 0.58 -12.54
N ASN A 108 0.33 0.97 -12.82
CA ASN A 108 -0.08 1.45 -14.13
C ASN A 108 -0.58 2.89 -14.02
N GLN A 109 -0.68 3.57 -15.17
CA GLN A 109 -1.09 4.98 -15.20
C GLN A 109 -2.51 5.17 -14.61
N GLN A 110 -3.41 4.21 -14.83
CA GLN A 110 -4.76 4.25 -14.28
C GLN A 110 -4.76 4.28 -12.75
N ILE A 111 -3.90 3.50 -12.08
CA ILE A 111 -3.76 3.54 -10.61
C ILE A 111 -3.27 4.92 -10.16
N LEU A 112 -2.25 5.48 -10.83
CA LEU A 112 -1.71 6.79 -10.47
C LEU A 112 -2.78 7.88 -10.62
N ASP A 113 -3.46 7.92 -11.76
CA ASP A 113 -4.50 8.92 -12.04
C ASP A 113 -5.66 8.79 -11.03
N PHE A 114 -6.10 7.56 -10.75
CA PHE A 114 -7.18 7.29 -9.80
C PHE A 114 -6.84 7.74 -8.38
N LEU A 115 -5.60 7.55 -7.95
CA LEU A 115 -5.11 7.92 -6.61
C LEU A 115 -4.53 9.34 -6.56
N ASN A 116 -4.54 10.08 -7.68
CA ASN A 116 -3.90 11.38 -7.84
C ASN A 116 -2.40 11.37 -7.42
N LEU A 117 -1.69 10.33 -7.84
CA LEU A 117 -0.26 10.15 -7.63
C LEU A 117 0.51 10.49 -8.92
N LYS A 118 1.82 10.73 -8.78
CA LYS A 118 2.69 11.07 -9.90
C LYS A 118 4.03 10.37 -9.76
N ILE A 119 4.69 10.12 -10.88
CA ILE A 119 6.09 9.72 -10.90
C ILE A 119 6.93 10.75 -10.13
N GLY A 120 7.94 10.26 -9.42
CA GLY A 120 8.89 11.08 -8.64
C GLY A 120 8.44 11.39 -7.21
N ILE A 121 7.22 11.04 -6.80
CA ILE A 121 6.81 11.22 -5.41
C ILE A 121 7.29 10.08 -4.51
N GLU A 122 7.62 10.42 -3.27
CA GLU A 122 7.94 9.46 -2.22
C GLU A 122 6.67 9.07 -1.46
N LEU A 123 6.35 7.78 -1.43
CA LEU A 123 5.29 7.22 -0.62
C LEU A 123 5.85 6.80 0.74
N LEU A 124 5.29 7.31 1.83
CA LEU A 124 5.67 6.91 3.18
C LEU A 124 5.04 5.56 3.52
N SER A 125 5.85 4.54 3.80
CA SER A 125 5.38 3.21 4.20
C SER A 125 5.15 3.15 5.70
N ILE A 126 3.88 3.05 6.10
CA ILE A 126 3.39 3.21 7.47
C ILE A 126 2.72 1.91 7.91
N ARG A 127 3.15 1.35 9.04
CA ARG A 127 2.45 0.24 9.69
C ARG A 127 1.06 0.69 10.11
N SER A 128 0.02 0.10 9.51
CA SER A 128 -1.37 0.55 9.71
C SER A 128 -2.14 -0.37 10.66
N SER A 129 -2.17 -1.67 10.38
CA SER A 129 -2.79 -2.69 11.23
C SER A 129 -2.04 -4.02 11.11
N ASP A 130 -2.57 -5.06 11.75
CA ASP A 130 -2.12 -6.45 11.62
C ASP A 130 -2.28 -7.03 10.20
N ILE A 131 -3.27 -6.58 9.44
CA ILE A 131 -3.56 -7.10 8.09
C ILE A 131 -3.03 -6.26 6.93
N ALA A 132 -2.68 -4.99 7.15
CA ALA A 132 -2.28 -4.09 6.08
C ALA A 132 -1.33 -2.99 6.56
N PHE A 133 -0.50 -2.49 5.64
CA PHE A 133 0.28 -1.27 5.79
C PHE A 133 -0.13 -0.23 4.74
N THR A 134 0.18 1.03 4.98
CA THR A 134 -0.20 2.16 4.12
C THR A 134 1.02 2.71 3.39
N MET A 135 0.90 2.89 2.08
CA MET A 135 1.77 3.72 1.24
C MET A 135 1.13 5.11 1.14
N GLY A 136 1.49 5.99 2.08
CA GLY A 136 0.90 7.31 2.25
C GLY A 136 1.55 8.35 1.35
N ALA A 137 0.75 9.19 0.71
CA ALA A 137 1.22 10.18 -0.26
C ALA A 137 1.10 11.63 0.21
N THR A 138 0.29 11.90 1.25
CA THR A 138 0.02 13.26 1.72
C THR A 138 -0.24 13.34 3.22
N GLY A 139 -0.22 14.56 3.76
CA GLY A 139 -0.75 14.86 5.09
C GLY A 139 0.28 14.87 6.21
N PRO A 140 -0.18 15.03 7.47
CA PRO A 140 0.68 15.45 8.59
C PRO A 140 1.77 14.44 8.97
N LEU A 141 1.69 13.19 8.54
CA LEU A 141 2.74 12.20 8.79
C LEU A 141 3.92 12.38 7.82
N LEU A 142 3.68 12.81 6.59
CA LEU A 142 4.74 13.09 5.63
C LEU A 142 5.50 14.36 6.01
N GLU A 143 4.79 15.40 6.46
CA GLU A 143 5.41 16.62 6.99
C GLU A 143 6.33 16.30 8.17
N ARG A 144 5.87 15.43 9.09
CA ARG A 144 6.73 14.97 10.19
C ARG A 144 7.91 14.16 9.70
N ALA A 145 7.70 13.28 8.71
CA ALA A 145 8.77 12.45 8.14
C ALA A 145 9.84 13.30 7.44
N ALA A 146 9.44 14.42 6.82
CA ALA A 146 10.37 15.40 6.24
C ALA A 146 11.17 16.17 7.29
N ASN A 147 10.60 16.38 8.48
CA ASN A 147 11.25 17.06 9.61
C ASN A 147 11.93 16.08 10.59
N TYR A 148 12.00 14.80 10.27
CA TYR A 148 12.64 13.81 11.14
C TYR A 148 14.16 13.93 11.01
N GLU A 149 14.85 14.17 12.12
CA GLU A 149 16.31 14.33 12.13
C GLU A 149 17.08 13.02 11.86
N GLY A 150 16.41 11.87 12.03
CA GLY A 150 16.99 10.56 11.74
C GLY A 150 16.82 10.13 10.29
N GLU A 151 17.41 8.99 9.94
CA GLU A 151 17.29 8.43 8.60
C GLU A 151 15.98 7.64 8.43
N ILE A 152 15.26 7.93 7.34
CA ILE A 152 14.16 7.09 6.86
C ILE A 152 14.62 6.50 5.52
N PRO A 153 14.85 5.18 5.43
CA PRO A 153 15.38 4.56 4.23
C PRO A 153 14.43 4.74 3.04
N LEU A 154 15.00 5.08 1.88
CA LEU A 154 14.31 5.20 0.60
C LEU A 154 14.51 3.93 -0.22
N TYR A 155 13.41 3.38 -0.73
CA TYR A 155 13.34 2.18 -1.54
C TYR A 155 12.87 2.50 -2.96
#